data_AF-A0A660YYE5-F1
#
_entry.id   AF-A0A660YYE5-F1
#
_cell.length_a   1.000
_cell.length_b   1.000
_cell.length_c   1.000
_cell.angle_alpha   90.00
_cell.angle_beta   90.00
_cell.angle_gamma   90.00
#
_symmetry.space_group_name_H-M   'P 1'
#
loop_
_entity.id
_entity.type
_entity.pdbx_description
1 polymer ?
#
loop_
_entity_poly.entity_id
_entity_poly.type
_entity_poly.pdbx_seq_one_letter_code
_entity_poly.pdbx_strand_id
1 'polypeptide(L)'
;MNDSSLFIGGSLYDFLTKSNIFIMKLDQKLSTGINGTNLISSSYKLNQNYPNPFNPTTKIKFTIPSVETGHAPSVLLKVYDVLGNEIATLVNEEKQAGKYEIEFIPGSGIWNLASGIYFYQLKAGSFIQKKKMLLLK
;
A
#
# COMPACT_ATOMS: atom_id res chain seq x y z
N MET A 1 -0.17 17.20 41.93
CA MET A 1 1.31 17.15 41.89
C MET A 1 1.69 16.89 40.45
N ASN A 2 2.39 17.85 39.84
CA ASN A 2 2.73 17.88 38.43
C ASN A 2 3.54 16.65 38.02
N ASP A 3 3.14 16.00 36.94
CA ASP A 3 4.07 15.22 36.15
C ASP A 3 4.08 15.77 34.72
N SER A 4 4.79 16.89 34.56
CA SER A 4 5.07 17.50 33.28
C SER A 4 6.26 16.77 32.65
N SER A 5 6.00 15.68 31.96
CA SER A 5 6.99 15.09 31.04
C SER A 5 6.82 15.73 29.66
N LEU A 6 7.45 16.90 29.51
CA LEU A 6 7.66 17.56 28.23
C LEU A 6 8.72 16.78 27.45
N PHE A 7 8.30 16.00 26.46
CA PHE A 7 9.23 15.42 25.49
C PHE A 7 9.32 16.33 24.27
N ILE A 8 10.42 17.08 24.16
CA ILE A 8 10.87 17.67 22.90
C ILE A 8 11.71 16.59 22.23
N GLY A 9 11.26 16.05 21.09
CA GLY A 9 12.04 15.11 20.29
C GLY A 9 13.40 15.72 19.97
N GLY A 10 14.46 15.16 20.55
CA GLY A 10 15.83 15.63 20.38
C GLY A 10 16.67 14.62 19.60
N SER A 11 17.50 15.14 18.70
CA SER A 11 18.58 14.38 18.05
C SER A 11 19.82 14.42 18.94
N LEU A 12 20.50 13.28 19.12
CA LEU A 12 21.82 13.22 19.74
C LEU A 12 22.87 13.08 18.65
N TYR A 13 23.93 13.90 18.68
CA TYR A 13 25.04 13.77 17.75
C TYR A 13 26.04 12.74 18.27
N ASP A 14 26.27 11.67 17.51
CA ASP A 14 27.30 10.68 17.79
C ASP A 14 28.63 11.12 17.16
N PHE A 15 29.61 11.42 18.02
CA PHE A 15 30.93 11.86 17.62
C PHE A 15 31.78 10.76 16.97
N LEU A 16 31.47 9.48 17.22
CA LEU A 16 32.22 8.36 16.65
C LEU A 16 31.82 8.11 15.19
N THR A 17 30.52 8.17 14.89
CA THR A 17 30.00 7.99 13.53
C THR A 17 29.77 9.31 12.79
N LYS A 18 29.93 10.46 13.46
CA LYS A 18 29.63 11.80 12.97
C LYS A 18 28.20 11.93 12.44
N SER A 19 27.25 11.25 13.08
CA SER A 19 25.87 11.16 12.63
C SER A 19 24.88 11.53 13.73
N ASN A 20 23.68 11.94 13.33
CA ASN A 20 22.59 12.24 14.25
C ASN A 20 21.82 10.95 14.57
N ILE A 21 21.77 10.57 15.84
CA ILE A 21 21.01 9.44 16.38
C ILE A 21 19.69 9.95 16.95
N PHE A 22 18.59 9.42 16.41
CA PHE A 22 17.25 9.61 16.95
C PHE A 22 16.91 8.46 17.89
N ILE A 23 16.70 8.75 19.18
CA ILE A 23 16.26 7.74 20.16
C ILE A 23 14.73 7.80 20.25
N MET A 24 14.06 6.77 19.73
CA MET A 24 12.63 6.55 19.94
C MET A 24 12.42 5.38 20.90
N LYS A 25 11.87 5.65 22.09
CA LYS A 25 11.43 4.60 23.01
C LYS A 25 10.09 4.06 22.51
N LEU A 26 10.05 2.79 22.12
CA LEU A 26 8.80 2.10 21.78
C LEU A 26 8.21 1.48 23.06
N ASP A 27 7.21 2.12 23.67
CA ASP A 27 6.36 1.45 24.67
C ASP A 27 5.32 0.60 23.92
N GLN A 28 5.58 -0.70 23.79
CA GLN A 28 4.62 -1.63 23.20
C GLN A 28 3.54 -1.99 24.22
N LYS A 29 2.45 -1.21 24.25
CA LYS A 29 1.21 -1.62 24.90
C LYS A 29 0.35 -2.39 23.91
N LEU A 30 0.36 -3.72 23.98
CA LEU A 30 -0.59 -4.56 23.26
C LEU A 30 -2.00 -4.35 23.84
N SER A 31 -2.85 -3.62 23.12
CA SER A 31 -4.26 -3.43 23.48
C SER A 31 -5.14 -4.29 22.58
N THR A 32 -5.69 -5.36 23.14
CA THR A 32 -6.86 -6.05 22.60
C THR A 32 -8.10 -5.17 22.83
N GLY A 33 -8.91 -4.95 21.80
CA GLY A 33 -10.24 -4.32 21.94
C GLY A 33 -10.44 -3.07 21.08
N ILE A 34 -11.23 -3.27 20.03
CA ILE A 34 -11.90 -2.31 19.14
C ILE A 34 -12.11 -0.88 19.69
N ASN A 35 -11.47 0.10 19.04
CA ASN A 35 -12.04 1.42 18.72
C ASN A 35 -11.07 2.20 17.81
N GLY A 36 -11.42 2.32 16.52
CA GLY A 36 -11.17 3.47 15.65
C GLY A 36 -9.82 4.19 15.61
N THR A 37 -8.70 3.60 16.05
CA THR A 37 -7.38 4.17 15.76
C THR A 37 -7.04 3.75 14.34
N ASN A 38 -7.13 4.70 13.41
CA ASN A 38 -6.57 4.57 12.08
C ASN A 38 -5.06 4.40 12.28
N LEU A 39 -4.62 3.16 12.51
CA LEU A 39 -3.23 2.77 12.47
C LEU A 39 -2.78 3.14 11.07
N ILE A 40 -2.24 4.35 10.94
CA ILE A 40 -1.66 4.85 9.71
C ILE A 40 -0.64 3.79 9.34
N SER A 41 -0.95 3.05 8.28
CA SER A 41 -0.04 2.04 7.77
C SER A 41 1.28 2.75 7.50
N SER A 42 2.35 2.30 8.13
CA SER A 42 3.67 2.92 8.01
C SER A 42 4.33 2.66 6.66
N SER A 43 3.71 1.82 5.82
CA SER A 43 4.27 1.43 4.53
C SER A 43 3.22 1.30 3.43
N TYR A 44 3.69 1.49 2.21
CA TYR A 44 2.98 1.09 1.00
C TYR A 44 2.81 -0.43 0.97
N LYS A 45 1.64 -0.90 0.54
CA LYS A 45 1.36 -2.33 0.44
C LYS A 45 0.43 -2.63 -0.71
N LEU A 46 0.76 -3.62 -1.53
CA LEU A 46 -0.16 -4.25 -2.47
C LEU A 46 -0.50 -5.66 -1.96
N ASN A 47 -1.79 -5.92 -1.71
CA ASN A 47 -2.25 -7.21 -1.23
C ASN A 47 -2.50 -8.18 -2.40
N GLN A 48 -2.49 -9.49 -2.08
CA GLN A 48 -2.98 -10.50 -3.00
C GLN A 48 -4.45 -10.22 -3.31
N ASN A 49 -4.82 -10.29 -4.58
CA ASN A 49 -6.21 -10.17 -5.00
C ASN A 49 -7.03 -11.32 -4.38
N TYR A 50 -8.28 -11.05 -4.04
CA TYR A 50 -9.18 -12.07 -3.49
C TYR A 50 -10.58 -11.97 -4.13
N PRO A 51 -11.16 -13.08 -4.61
CA PRO A 51 -10.55 -14.43 -4.66
C PRO A 51 -9.37 -14.51 -5.64
N ASN A 52 -8.50 -15.52 -5.46
CA ASN A 52 -7.46 -15.90 -6.42
C ASN A 52 -7.17 -17.41 -6.27
N PRO A 53 -7.49 -18.26 -7.25
CA PRO A 53 -8.00 -17.95 -8.59
C PRO A 53 -9.39 -17.29 -8.56
N PHE A 54 -9.80 -16.61 -9.63
CA PHE A 54 -11.07 -15.87 -9.68
C PHE A 54 -11.83 -16.04 -10.99
N ASN A 55 -13.16 -15.85 -10.96
CA ASN A 55 -14.06 -15.83 -12.10
C ASN A 55 -15.38 -15.10 -11.75
N PRO A 56 -15.85 -14.09 -12.50
CA PRO A 56 -15.10 -13.21 -13.40
C PRO A 56 -14.46 -12.03 -12.64
N THR A 57 -14.78 -11.85 -11.36
CA THR A 57 -14.41 -10.67 -10.55
C THR A 57 -13.41 -11.00 -9.46
N THR A 58 -12.54 -10.04 -9.14
CA THR A 58 -11.64 -10.08 -7.98
C THR A 58 -11.47 -8.70 -7.38
N LYS A 59 -11.08 -8.63 -6.10
CA LYS A 59 -10.80 -7.38 -5.41
C LYS A 59 -9.30 -7.22 -5.19
N ILE A 60 -8.76 -6.08 -5.60
CA ILE A 60 -7.37 -5.69 -5.38
C ILE A 60 -7.33 -4.66 -4.26
N LYS A 61 -6.63 -5.00 -3.18
CA LYS A 61 -6.45 -4.11 -2.03
C LYS A 61 -5.04 -3.54 -2.00
N PHE A 62 -4.93 -2.26 -1.68
CA PHE A 62 -3.64 -1.63 -1.44
C PHE A 62 -3.72 -0.53 -0.38
N THR A 63 -2.56 -0.18 0.15
CA THR A 63 -2.42 0.83 1.20
C THR A 63 -1.41 1.88 0.80
N ILE A 64 -1.77 3.14 1.02
CA ILE A 64 -0.92 4.31 0.88
C ILE A 64 -0.63 4.83 2.30
N PRO A 65 0.63 4.93 2.73
CA PRO A 65 0.99 5.45 4.06
C PRO A 65 0.82 6.96 4.11
N SER A 66 0.74 7.51 5.33
CA SER A 66 0.92 8.95 5.50
C SER A 66 2.39 9.28 5.32
N VAL A 67 2.68 10.27 4.46
CA VAL A 67 4.04 10.76 4.21
C VAL A 67 4.22 12.11 4.90
N GLU A 68 5.39 12.33 5.49
CA GLU A 68 5.70 13.54 6.25
C GLU A 68 5.62 14.82 5.41
N THR A 69 5.80 14.71 4.10
CA THR A 69 5.81 15.85 3.18
C THR A 69 4.42 16.46 2.92
N GLY A 70 3.34 15.86 3.43
CA GLY A 70 1.97 16.37 3.28
C GLY A 70 1.38 16.28 1.87
N HIS A 71 2.13 15.75 0.89
CA HIS A 71 1.68 15.61 -0.49
C HIS A 71 1.17 14.20 -0.77
N ALA A 72 0.03 14.08 -1.46
CA ALA A 72 -0.45 12.79 -1.93
C ALA A 72 0.44 12.27 -3.06
N PRO A 73 0.95 11.03 -2.99
CA PRO A 73 1.67 10.44 -4.10
C PRO A 73 0.72 10.18 -5.29
N SER A 74 1.24 10.36 -6.50
CA SER A 74 0.60 9.79 -7.70
C SER A 74 0.63 8.27 -7.63
N VAL A 75 -0.55 7.65 -7.73
CA VAL A 75 -0.76 6.21 -7.65
C VAL A 75 -1.21 5.67 -9.00
N LEU A 76 -0.48 4.66 -9.48
CA LEU A 76 -0.74 3.97 -10.72
C LEU A 76 -0.92 2.47 -10.46
N LEU A 77 -2.11 1.95 -10.71
CA LEU A 77 -2.43 0.52 -10.65
C LEU A 77 -2.74 0.02 -12.05
N LYS A 78 -1.89 -0.87 -12.58
CA LYS A 78 -2.00 -1.41 -13.93
C LYS A 78 -2.03 -2.94 -13.94
N VAL A 79 -2.68 -3.51 -14.93
CA VAL A 79 -2.74 -4.95 -15.22
C VAL A 79 -1.96 -5.23 -16.51
N TYR A 80 -1.21 -6.33 -16.50
CA TYR A 80 -0.36 -6.77 -17.60
C TYR A 80 -0.57 -8.26 -17.89
N ASP A 81 -0.34 -8.67 -19.13
CA ASP A 81 -0.22 -10.07 -19.51
C ASP A 81 1.17 -10.65 -19.17
N VAL A 82 1.40 -11.92 -19.53
CA VAL A 82 2.67 -12.62 -19.29
C VAL A 82 3.85 -12.09 -20.11
N LEU A 83 3.59 -11.37 -21.19
CA LEU A 83 4.60 -10.75 -22.04
C LEU A 83 4.95 -9.33 -21.55
N GLY A 84 4.19 -8.80 -20.58
CA GLY A 84 4.36 -7.46 -20.04
C GLY A 84 3.60 -6.39 -20.81
N ASN A 85 2.68 -6.78 -21.72
CA ASN A 85 1.80 -5.81 -22.37
C ASN A 85 0.80 -5.26 -21.35
N GLU A 86 0.58 -3.95 -21.37
CA GLU A 86 -0.44 -3.32 -20.54
C GLU A 86 -1.84 -3.68 -21.07
N ILE A 87 -2.67 -4.23 -20.20
CA ILE A 87 -4.04 -4.67 -20.52
C ILE A 87 -5.07 -3.67 -19.99
N ALA A 88 -4.83 -3.12 -18.79
CA ALA A 88 -5.73 -2.16 -18.18
C ALA A 88 -5.01 -1.23 -17.22
N THR A 89 -5.47 0.02 -17.15
CA THR A 89 -5.15 0.96 -16.07
C THR A 89 -6.37 1.06 -15.15
N LEU A 90 -6.22 0.62 -13.90
CA LEU A 90 -7.29 0.59 -12.89
C LEU A 90 -7.31 1.85 -12.03
N VAL A 91 -6.14 2.45 -11.79
CA VAL A 91 -5.98 3.70 -11.03
C VAL A 91 -4.85 4.50 -11.68
N ASN A 92 -5.05 5.80 -11.87
CA ASN A 92 -4.04 6.76 -12.34
C ASN A 92 -4.35 8.16 -11.80
N GLU A 93 -4.16 8.35 -10.50
CA GLU A 93 -4.51 9.60 -9.81
C GLU A 93 -3.72 9.75 -8.51
N GLU A 94 -3.74 10.94 -7.91
CA GLU A 94 -3.20 11.15 -6.57
C GLU A 94 -4.11 10.53 -5.51
N LYS A 95 -3.53 9.80 -4.55
CA LYS A 95 -4.27 9.20 -3.43
C LYS A 95 -3.68 9.64 -2.11
N GLN A 96 -4.56 10.09 -1.21
CA GLN A 96 -4.20 10.38 0.18
C GLN A 96 -3.81 9.11 0.93
N ALA A 97 -3.31 9.28 2.15
CA ALA A 97 -3.06 8.15 3.04
C ALA A 97 -4.36 7.37 3.30
N GLY A 98 -4.33 6.05 3.13
CA GLY A 98 -5.54 5.24 3.26
C GLY A 98 -5.40 3.83 2.74
N LYS A 99 -6.44 3.05 3.00
CA LYS A 99 -6.65 1.71 2.44
C LYS A 99 -7.67 1.79 1.31
N TYR A 100 -7.35 1.18 0.19
CA TYR A 100 -8.16 1.21 -1.00
C TYR A 100 -8.48 -0.21 -1.46
N GLU A 101 -9.67 -0.36 -2.03
CA GLU A 101 -10.16 -1.60 -2.64
C GLU A 101 -10.71 -1.25 -4.03
N ILE A 102 -10.24 -1.97 -5.05
CA ILE A 102 -10.70 -1.84 -6.43
C ILE A 102 -11.25 -3.19 -6.88
N GLU A 103 -12.44 -3.18 -7.46
CA GLU A 103 -13.00 -4.35 -8.13
C GLU A 103 -12.50 -4.43 -9.57
N PHE A 104 -12.09 -5.62 -10.00
CA PHE A 104 -11.61 -5.90 -11.34
C PHE A 104 -12.42 -7.04 -11.98
N ILE A 105 -13.07 -6.76 -13.12
CA ILE A 105 -13.99 -7.68 -13.82
C ILE A 105 -13.55 -7.89 -15.29
N PRO A 106 -12.50 -8.72 -15.55
CA PRO A 106 -12.02 -9.05 -16.89
C PRO A 106 -12.80 -10.17 -17.61
N GLY A 107 -13.89 -10.66 -17.03
CA GLY A 107 -14.70 -11.71 -17.68
C GLY A 107 -15.73 -11.17 -18.69
N SER A 108 -15.98 -9.87 -18.69
CA SER A 108 -17.05 -9.21 -19.45
C SER A 108 -16.66 -7.76 -19.84
N GLY A 109 -17.43 -7.18 -20.78
CA GLY A 109 -17.25 -5.78 -21.19
C GLY A 109 -15.98 -5.53 -22.01
N ILE A 110 -15.29 -4.43 -21.71
CA ILE A 110 -14.14 -3.91 -22.48
C ILE A 110 -12.92 -4.85 -22.42
N TRP A 111 -12.74 -5.55 -21.30
CA TRP A 111 -11.56 -6.40 -21.04
C TRP A 111 -11.95 -7.87 -21.09
N ASN A 112 -12.56 -8.37 -22.16
CA ASN A 112 -12.92 -9.79 -22.30
C ASN A 112 -11.66 -10.68 -22.41
N LEU A 113 -10.99 -10.91 -21.28
CA LEU A 113 -9.72 -11.63 -21.20
C LEU A 113 -9.94 -13.15 -21.17
N ALA A 114 -8.99 -13.90 -21.71
CA ALA A 114 -8.98 -15.36 -21.64
C ALA A 114 -8.50 -15.86 -20.27
N SER A 115 -8.88 -17.09 -19.91
CA SER A 115 -8.31 -17.80 -18.75
C SER A 115 -6.79 -17.80 -18.82
N GLY A 116 -6.12 -17.46 -17.71
CA GLY A 116 -4.68 -17.36 -17.72
C GLY A 116 -4.09 -16.57 -16.56
N ILE A 117 -2.77 -16.48 -16.60
CA ILE A 117 -1.98 -15.73 -15.63
C ILE A 117 -1.89 -14.28 -16.07
N TYR A 118 -2.13 -13.38 -15.13
CA TYR A 118 -1.94 -11.94 -15.31
C TYR A 118 -1.14 -11.38 -14.15
N PHE A 119 -0.58 -10.20 -14.35
CA PHE A 119 0.14 -9.46 -13.32
C PHE A 119 -0.52 -8.12 -13.09
N TYR A 120 -0.53 -7.66 -11.85
CA TYR A 120 -0.92 -6.29 -11.52
C TYR A 120 0.20 -5.62 -10.74
N GLN A 121 0.40 -4.33 -11.01
CA GLN A 121 1.48 -3.54 -10.45
C GLN A 121 0.92 -2.27 -9.83
N LEU A 122 1.28 -2.02 -8.58
CA LEU A 122 1.09 -0.73 -7.93
C LEU A 122 2.40 0.05 -8.00
N LYS A 123 2.36 1.26 -8.53
CA LYS A 123 3.43 2.25 -8.46
C LYS A 123 2.93 3.48 -7.70
N ALA A 124 3.67 3.91 -6.68
CA ALA A 124 3.38 5.10 -5.90
C ALA A 124 4.69 5.80 -5.52
N GLY A 125 5.02 6.91 -6.17
CA GLY A 125 6.35 7.51 -6.06
C GLY A 125 7.47 6.52 -6.46
N SER A 126 8.40 6.26 -5.54
CA SER A 126 9.48 5.27 -5.70
C SER A 126 9.06 3.83 -5.41
N PHE A 127 7.90 3.62 -4.77
CA PHE A 127 7.41 2.29 -4.45
C PHE A 127 6.85 1.61 -5.71
N ILE A 128 7.30 0.37 -5.97
CA ILE A 128 6.77 -0.49 -7.02
C ILE A 128 6.60 -1.89 -6.45
N GLN A 129 5.39 -2.44 -6.52
CA GLN A 129 5.12 -3.83 -6.17
C GLN A 129 4.26 -4.49 -7.25
N LYS A 130 4.64 -5.71 -7.65
CA LYS A 130 3.88 -6.54 -8.59
C LYS A 130 3.33 -7.78 -7.88
N LYS A 131 2.18 -8.25 -8.32
CA LYS A 131 1.59 -9.51 -7.89
C LYS A 131 0.95 -10.24 -9.08
N LYS A 132 0.91 -11.56 -8.97
CA LYS A 132 0.33 -12.47 -9.97
C LYS A 132 -1.10 -12.80 -9.59
N MET A 133 -1.99 -12.92 -10.57
CA MET A 133 -3.36 -13.42 -10.41
C MET A 133 -3.68 -14.46 -11.49
N LEU A 134 -4.62 -15.38 -11.18
CA LEU A 134 -5.09 -16.42 -12.09
C LEU A 134 -6.58 -16.22 -12.36
N LEU A 135 -6.92 -15.88 -13.61
CA LEU A 135 -8.29 -15.82 -14.10
C LEU A 135 -8.71 -17.20 -14.61
N LEU A 136 -9.86 -17.68 -14.13
CA LEU A 136 -10.54 -18.86 -14.64
C LEU A 136 -11.82 -18.38 -15.36
N LYS A 137 -12.12 -18.95 -16.51
CA LYS A 137 -13.35 -18.76 -17.29
C LYS A 137 -13.81 -20.11 -17.79
#